data_AF-A0A1Q3R2N5-F1
#
_entry.id   AF-A0A1Q3R2N5-F1
#
_cell.length_a   1.000
_cell.length_b   1.000
_cell.length_c   1.000
_cell.angle_alpha   90.00
_cell.angle_beta   90.00
_cell.angle_gamma   90.00
#
_symmetry.space_group_name_H-M   'P 1'
#
loop_
_entity.id
_entity.type
_entity.pdbx_description
1 polymer ?
#
loop_
_entity_poly.entity_id
_entity_poly.type
_entity_poly.pdbx_seq_one_letter_code
_entity_poly.pdbx_strand_id
1 'polypeptide(L)' 'MGGGHRAAQEVSAPRRKKPRARLQLPPPAPRNRVAVALAARRGSGAAGQHGRSPGAQRRADRMALQKSLREAPDR' A
#
# COMPACT_ATOMS: atom_id res chain seq x y z
N MET A 1 41.36 30.99 -55.38
CA MET A 1 39.90 30.83 -55.50
C MET A 1 39.51 29.56 -54.73
N GLY A 2 39.36 29.67 -53.41
CA GLY A 2 39.03 28.54 -52.54
C GLY A 2 37.55 28.58 -52.14
N GLY A 3 36.82 27.50 -52.39
CA GLY A 3 35.40 27.37 -52.05
C GLY A 3 35.13 25.97 -51.53
N GLY A 4 35.10 25.84 -50.20
CA GLY A 4 35.10 24.59 -49.46
C GLY A 4 33.87 23.71 -49.68
N HIS A 5 34.13 22.40 -49.72
CA HIS A 5 33.15 21.32 -49.72
C HIS A 5 32.51 21.25 -48.32
N ARG A 6 31.31 21.83 -48.16
CA ARG A 6 30.52 21.66 -46.93
C ARG A 6 29.79 20.32 -46.98
N ALA A 7 30.43 19.28 -46.43
CA ALA A 7 29.79 18.01 -46.16
C ALA A 7 28.68 18.22 -45.13
N ALA A 8 27.42 18.07 -45.55
CA ALA A 8 26.28 18.04 -44.67
C ALA A 8 26.36 16.76 -43.82
N GLN A 9 26.69 16.91 -42.54
CA GLN A 9 26.69 15.80 -41.59
C GLN A 9 25.24 15.50 -41.21
N GLU A 10 24.72 14.35 -41.65
CA GLU A 10 23.43 13.84 -41.18
C GLU A 10 23.53 13.50 -39.70
N VAL A 11 22.82 14.26 -38.86
CA VAL A 11 22.76 14.04 -37.41
C VAL A 11 21.88 12.83 -37.15
N SER A 12 22.50 11.66 -36.96
CA SER A 12 21.80 10.43 -36.58
C SER A 12 21.11 10.61 -35.23
N ALA A 13 19.77 10.63 -35.23
CA ALA A 13 18.97 10.74 -34.01
C ALA A 13 19.22 9.55 -33.06
N PRO A 14 19.28 9.77 -31.74
CA PRO A 14 19.47 8.68 -30.78
C PRO A 14 18.25 7.75 -30.74
N ARG A 15 18.48 6.45 -30.96
CA ARG A 15 17.44 5.42 -30.86
C ARG A 15 16.92 5.32 -29.41
N ARG A 16 15.61 5.49 -29.20
CA ARG A 16 14.96 5.26 -27.90
C ARG A 16 15.12 3.79 -27.48
N LYS A 17 15.81 3.56 -26.37
CA LYS A 17 15.94 2.21 -25.77
C LYS A 17 14.59 1.79 -25.19
N LYS A 18 14.09 0.62 -25.59
CA LYS A 18 12.89 0.02 -24.98
C LYS A 18 13.18 -0.29 -23.50
N PRO A 19 12.29 0.05 -22.56
CA PRO A 19 12.49 -0.29 -21.15
C PRO A 19 12.53 -1.82 -21.00
N ARG A 20 13.49 -2.31 -20.21
CA ARG A 20 13.57 -3.74 -19.89
C ARG A 20 12.39 -4.11 -18.99
N ALA A 21 11.70 -5.20 -19.32
CA ALA A 21 10.69 -5.76 -18.44
C ALA A 21 11.36 -6.10 -17.10
N ARG A 22 10.89 -5.48 -16.02
CA ARG A 22 11.32 -5.79 -14.65
C ARG A 22 10.34 -6.78 -14.06
N LEU A 23 10.86 -7.92 -13.64
CA LEU A 23 10.09 -8.90 -12.88
C LEU A 23 9.74 -8.28 -11.52
N GLN A 24 8.46 -8.04 -11.26
CA GLN A 24 8.00 -7.58 -9.95
C GLN A 24 7.80 -8.80 -9.06
N LEU A 25 8.64 -8.95 -8.05
CA LEU A 25 8.44 -9.96 -7.01
C LEU A 25 7.47 -9.41 -5.95
N PRO A 26 6.57 -10.24 -5.40
CA PRO A 26 5.76 -9.84 -4.26
C PRO A 26 6.68 -9.50 -3.07
N PRO A 27 6.30 -8.50 -2.25
CA PRO A 27 7.09 -8.11 -1.09
C PRO A 27 7.22 -9.28 -0.10
N PRO A 28 8.37 -9.41 0.58
CA PRO A 28 8.58 -10.47 1.56
C PRO A 28 7.60 -10.33 2.73
N ALA A 29 7.24 -11.47 3.32
CA ALA A 29 6.34 -11.49 4.47
C ALA A 29 6.91 -10.63 5.63
N PRO A 30 6.08 -9.84 6.32
CA PRO A 30 6.53 -9.02 7.43
C PRO A 30 7.09 -9.90 8.55
N ARG A 31 8.30 -9.59 9.02
CA ARG A 31 8.96 -10.33 10.11
C ARG A 31 8.41 -9.97 11.50
N ASN A 32 7.82 -8.79 11.64
CA ASN A 32 7.26 -8.30 12.88
C ASN A 32 5.84 -8.87 13.09
N ARG A 33 5.58 -9.50 14.24
CA ARG A 33 4.27 -10.08 14.59
C ARG A 33 3.11 -9.09 14.50
N VAL A 34 3.35 -7.82 14.86
CA VAL A 34 2.34 -6.75 14.73
C VAL A 34 2.01 -6.50 13.26
N ALA A 35 3.03 -6.46 12.39
CA ALA A 35 2.83 -6.27 10.96
C ALA A 35 2.17 -7.51 10.30
N VAL A 36 2.49 -8.72 10.78
CA VAL A 36 1.77 -9.95 10.39
C VAL A 36 0.30 -9.87 10.79
N ALA A 37 0.00 -9.49 12.03
CA ALA A 37 -1.38 -9.35 12.50
C ALA A 37 -2.16 -8.28 11.72
N LEU A 38 -1.49 -7.17 11.37
CA LEU A 38 -2.08 -6.11 10.57
C LEU A 38 -2.31 -6.54 9.10
N ALA A 39 -1.39 -7.31 8.52
CA ALA A 39 -1.54 -7.88 7.18
C ALA A 39 -2.65 -8.95 7.14
N ALA A 40 -2.70 -9.85 8.13
CA ALA A 40 -3.75 -10.85 8.28
C ALA A 40 -5.13 -10.18 8.45
N ARG A 41 -5.23 -9.15 9.29
CA ARG A 41 -6.45 -8.35 9.45
C ARG A 41 -6.91 -7.68 8.16
N ARG A 42 -5.97 -7.19 7.33
CA ARG A 42 -6.28 -6.62 6.01
C ARG A 42 -6.76 -7.68 5.02
N GLY A 43 -6.18 -8.88 5.04
CA GLY A 43 -6.52 -9.98 4.13
C GLY A 43 -7.78 -10.77 4.53
N SER A 44 -8.13 -10.81 5.82
CA SER A 44 -9.21 -11.66 6.37
C SER A 44 -10.63 -11.13 6.15
N GLY A 45 -10.88 -10.28 5.15
CA GLY A 45 -12.24 -9.81 4.87
C GLY A 45 -12.79 -8.79 5.88
N ALA A 46 -11.93 -8.07 6.63
CA ALA A 46 -12.33 -6.77 7.17
C ALA A 46 -12.59 -5.73 6.05
N ALA A 47 -12.34 -6.10 4.80
CA ALA A 47 -12.88 -5.48 3.59
C ALA A 47 -14.42 -5.55 3.60
N GLY A 48 -15.05 -4.58 4.25
CA GLY A 48 -16.51 -4.51 4.43
C GLY A 48 -16.92 -3.89 5.76
N GLN A 49 -16.02 -3.83 6.75
CA GLN A 49 -16.23 -2.98 7.90
C GLN A 49 -15.88 -1.56 7.49
N HIS A 50 -16.87 -0.82 6.98
CA HIS A 50 -16.84 0.65 6.94
C HIS A 50 -16.39 1.10 8.34
N GLY A 51 -15.12 1.50 8.43
CA GLY A 51 -14.46 1.76 9.70
C GLY A 51 -15.35 2.69 10.49
N ARG A 52 -15.92 2.18 11.59
CA ARG A 52 -16.71 3.00 12.50
C ARG A 52 -15.86 4.22 12.80
N SER A 53 -16.42 5.42 12.62
CA SER A 53 -15.70 6.64 12.99
C SER A 53 -15.14 6.47 14.40
N PRO A 54 -14.03 7.12 14.77
CA PRO A 54 -13.46 6.97 16.11
C PRO A 54 -14.50 7.12 17.24
N GLY A 55 -15.53 7.97 17.05
CA GLY A 55 -16.66 8.09 17.97
C GLY A 55 -17.64 6.90 17.98
N ALA A 56 -17.86 6.22 16.86
CA ALA A 56 -18.65 4.99 16.80
C ALA A 56 -17.92 3.79 17.39
N GLN A 57 -16.58 3.72 17.26
CA GLN A 57 -15.78 2.72 17.98
C GLN A 57 -15.87 2.95 19.50
N ARG A 58 -15.65 4.19 19.98
CA ARG A 58 -15.77 4.55 21.40
C ARG A 58 -17.15 4.20 21.99
N ARG A 59 -18.22 4.42 21.22
CA ARG A 59 -19.59 4.04 21.64
C ARG A 59 -19.74 2.53 21.77
N ALA A 60 -19.19 1.77 20.83
CA ALA A 60 -19.21 0.31 20.89
C ALA A 60 -18.45 -0.21 22.11
N ASP A 61 -17.25 0.32 22.37
CA ASP A 61 -16.44 -0.06 23.52
C ASP A 61 -17.13 0.27 24.85
N ARG A 62 -17.76 1.46 24.94
CA ARG A 62 -18.55 1.86 26.12
C ARG A 62 -19.74 0.93 26.36
N MET A 63 -20.48 0.57 25.31
CA MET A 63 -21.63 -0.32 25.43
C MET A 63 -21.21 -1.74 25.83
N ALA A 64 -20.10 -2.23 25.27
CA ALA A 64 -19.52 -3.52 25.65
C ALA A 64 -19.13 -3.53 27.13
N LEU A 65 -18.44 -2.48 27.61
CA LEU A 65 -18.07 -2.33 29.02
C LEU A 65 -19.29 -2.28 29.94
N GLN A 66 -20.31 -1.46 29.61
CA GLN A 66 -21.54 -1.39 30.41
C GLN A 66 -22.28 -2.72 30.45
N LYS A 67 -22.30 -3.47 29.35
CA LYS A 67 -22.90 -4.79 29.31
C LYS A 67 -22.14 -5.75 30.24
N SER A 68 -20.81 -5.79 30.17
CA SER A 68 -20.00 -6.62 31.05
C SER A 68 -20.16 -6.26 32.53
N LEU A 69 -20.30 -4.98 32.87
CA LEU A 69 -20.55 -4.56 34.25
C LEU A 69 -21.94 -4.97 34.77
N ARG A 70 -22.94 -5.02 33.89
CA ARG A 70 -24.29 -5.49 34.24
C ARG A 70 -24.37 -7.02 34.32
N GLU A 71 -23.60 -7.70 33.48
CA GLU A 71 -23.54 -9.16 33.40
C GLU A 71 -22.52 -9.77 34.37
N ALA A 72 -21.67 -8.96 34.99
CA ALA A 72 -20.85 -9.39 36.11
C ALA A 72 -21.73 -9.42 37.37
N PRO A 73 -22.18 -10.60 37.84
CA PRO A 73 -22.71 -10.68 39.19
C PRO A 73 -21.57 -10.35 40.14
N ASP A 74 -21.84 -9.51 41.15
CA ASP A 74 -20.93 -9.26 42.27
C ASP A 74 -20.29 -10.59 42.72
N ARG A 75 -18.99 -10.72 42.46
CA ARG A 75 -18.14 -11.79 42.97
C ARG A 75 -16.96 -11.17 43.67
#